data_AF-A0A7T7XM42-F1
#
_entry.id   AF-A0A7T7XM42-F1
#
_cell.length_a   1.000
_cell.length_b   1.000
_cell.length_c   1.000
_cell.angle_alpha   90.00
_cell.angle_beta   90.00
_cell.angle_gamma   90.00
#
_symmetry.space_group_name_H-M   'P 1'
#
loop_
_entity.id
_entity.type
_entity.pdbx_description
1 polymer ?
#
loop_
_entity_poly.entity_id
_entity_poly.type
_entity_poly.pdbx_seq_one_letter_code
_entity_poly.pdbx_strand_id
1 'polypeptide(L)'
;MNPMVVRNRPVKTVIVKSKLPVSDYAVNPYVGCPHKCVYCYASFMKRFTGHGEPWGEFLDVKEFPPITDPSRYDGKALFFGSVTDCYNPYEKKYGKTRELLRQFAGTKAEISISTKSALILRDLDILKQIENLTVSFSINTLDEGFRRDMDRASPISERIDAMAVLNKNGIRTVTFISPIFPGITSVPDIARATRDHCGEYWLENLNLRGTYRHTIMQYIEKKHPGLLPLYQGIYQERDKSYWIALSEELEAFARREGLVMKNYFYHELIRKK
;
A
#
# COMPACT_ATOMS: atom_id res chain seq x y z
N MET A 1 9.01 -4.84 -24.66
CA MET A 1 9.14 -4.81 -23.18
C MET A 1 10.02 -5.97 -22.80
N ASN A 2 11.07 -5.75 -22.01
CA ASN A 2 11.86 -6.86 -21.50
C ASN A 2 10.99 -7.73 -20.58
N PRO A 3 11.13 -9.06 -20.63
CA PRO A 3 10.40 -9.95 -19.73
C PRO A 3 10.82 -9.66 -18.28
N MET A 4 9.86 -9.77 -17.36
CA MET A 4 10.13 -9.63 -15.92
C MET A 4 11.23 -10.61 -15.49
N VAL A 5 12.25 -10.13 -14.80
CA VAL A 5 13.29 -10.98 -14.23
C VAL A 5 12.81 -11.52 -12.89
N VAL A 6 12.58 -12.84 -12.82
CA VAL A 6 12.12 -13.50 -11.60
C VAL A 6 13.24 -14.39 -11.05
N ARG A 7 13.59 -14.21 -9.77
CA ARG A 7 14.59 -15.04 -9.07
C ARG A 7 13.98 -15.67 -7.83
N ASN A 8 14.30 -16.93 -7.56
CA ASN A 8 14.02 -17.52 -6.26
C ASN A 8 15.17 -17.18 -5.30
N ARG A 9 14.84 -16.80 -4.07
CA ARG A 9 15.82 -16.44 -3.04
C ARG A 9 15.55 -17.19 -1.74
N PRO A 10 16.41 -18.16 -1.37
CA PRO A 10 16.36 -18.76 -0.05
C PRO A 10 16.61 -17.72 1.04
N VAL A 11 15.74 -17.69 2.05
CA VAL A 11 15.86 -16.82 3.22
C VAL A 11 15.52 -17.59 4.49
N LYS A 12 16.09 -17.17 5.62
CA LYS A 12 15.77 -17.77 6.93
C LYS A 12 14.34 -17.45 7.40
N THR A 13 13.84 -16.27 7.06
CA THR A 13 12.49 -15.81 7.41
C THR A 13 12.05 -14.66 6.51
N VAL A 14 10.73 -14.50 6.39
CA VAL A 14 10.08 -13.37 5.72
C VAL A 14 9.42 -12.38 6.69
N ILE A 15 9.47 -12.69 7.99
CA ILE A 15 8.93 -11.88 9.08
C ILE A 15 10.11 -11.18 9.77
N VAL A 16 10.18 -9.86 9.62
CA VAL A 16 11.25 -9.04 10.19
C VAL A 16 10.67 -7.98 11.11
N LYS A 17 11.42 -7.58 12.16
CA LYS A 17 10.99 -6.47 13.02
C LYS A 17 10.77 -5.21 12.17
N SER A 18 9.63 -4.58 12.35
CA SER A 18 9.25 -3.37 11.63
C SER A 18 9.74 -2.12 12.35
N LYS A 19 9.92 -1.04 11.59
CA LYS A 19 10.08 0.32 12.12
C LYS A 19 8.86 1.19 11.80
N LEU A 20 7.81 0.60 11.22
CA LEU A 20 6.56 1.31 10.94
C LEU A 20 5.86 1.63 12.27
N PRO A 21 5.25 2.82 12.42
CA PRO A 21 4.56 3.19 13.66
C PRO A 21 3.40 2.26 14.06
N VAL A 22 2.87 1.50 13.10
CA VAL A 22 1.63 0.71 13.22
C VAL A 22 1.86 -0.80 13.27
N SER A 23 3.11 -1.27 13.26
CA SER A 23 3.38 -2.72 13.28
C SER A 23 4.65 -3.10 14.02
N ASP A 24 4.63 -4.26 14.69
CA ASP A 24 5.79 -4.88 15.31
C ASP A 24 6.66 -5.60 14.28
N TYR A 25 6.02 -6.19 13.27
CA TYR A 25 6.68 -6.94 12.21
C TYR A 25 6.18 -6.52 10.83
N ALA A 26 7.08 -6.67 9.86
CA ALA A 26 6.79 -6.55 8.44
C ALA A 26 6.94 -7.93 7.81
N VAL A 27 5.95 -8.33 7.02
CA VAL A 27 5.92 -9.63 6.33
C VAL A 27 5.93 -9.38 4.83
N ASN A 28 7.04 -9.75 4.19
CA ASN A 28 7.23 -9.51 2.76
C ASN A 28 7.76 -10.80 2.10
N PRO A 29 6.87 -11.62 1.51
CA PRO A 29 7.27 -12.85 0.82
C PRO A 29 7.99 -12.60 -0.52
N TYR A 30 7.98 -11.35 -0.99
CA TYR A 30 8.63 -10.94 -2.24
C TYR A 30 9.59 -9.75 -2.02
N VAL A 31 10.44 -9.47 -3.01
CA VAL A 31 11.14 -8.18 -3.17
C VAL A 31 11.03 -7.73 -4.64
N GLY A 32 10.76 -6.46 -4.88
CA GLY A 32 10.29 -5.99 -6.20
C GLY A 32 8.77 -6.03 -6.29
N CYS A 33 8.18 -5.33 -7.26
CA CYS A 33 6.72 -5.29 -7.40
C CYS A 33 6.28 -5.00 -8.85
N PRO A 34 5.68 -5.96 -9.56
CA PRO A 34 5.20 -5.83 -10.94
C PRO A 34 4.15 -4.75 -11.18
N HIS A 35 3.52 -4.21 -10.13
CA HIS A 35 2.63 -3.06 -10.27
C HIS A 35 3.36 -1.82 -10.79
N LYS A 36 4.71 -1.76 -10.64
CA LYS A 36 5.57 -0.74 -11.27
C LYS A 36 5.07 0.69 -11.00
N CYS A 37 4.65 0.96 -9.77
CA CYS A 37 4.16 2.30 -9.42
C CYS A 37 5.30 3.32 -9.61
N VAL A 38 5.05 4.37 -10.39
CA VAL A 38 6.06 5.41 -10.71
C VAL A 38 6.52 6.13 -9.43
N TYR A 39 5.61 6.32 -8.48
CA TYR A 39 5.84 6.96 -7.18
C TYR A 39 6.32 6.01 -6.07
N CYS A 40 6.69 4.76 -6.39
CA CYS A 40 6.91 3.74 -5.36
C CYS A 40 8.11 4.06 -4.45
N TYR A 41 7.83 4.36 -3.18
CA TYR A 41 8.90 4.57 -2.20
C TYR A 41 9.79 3.33 -2.07
N ALA A 42 9.22 2.12 -2.15
CA ALA A 42 9.95 0.87 -1.97
C ALA A 42 11.00 0.60 -3.05
N SER A 43 11.09 1.44 -4.09
CA SER A 43 12.20 1.42 -5.06
C SER A 43 13.58 1.48 -4.41
N PHE A 44 13.70 2.06 -3.20
CA PHE A 44 14.95 2.01 -2.42
C PHE A 44 15.44 0.58 -2.14
N MET A 45 14.54 -0.42 -2.10
CA MET A 45 14.88 -1.81 -1.82
C MET A 45 15.83 -2.38 -2.88
N LYS A 46 15.83 -1.84 -4.10
CA LYS A 46 16.71 -2.29 -5.19
C LYS A 46 18.18 -2.36 -4.75
N ARG A 47 18.66 -1.43 -3.91
CA ARG A 47 20.05 -1.39 -3.41
C ARG A 47 20.47 -2.64 -2.61
N PHE A 48 19.50 -3.42 -2.12
CA PHE A 48 19.75 -4.64 -1.34
C PHE A 48 19.59 -5.92 -2.15
N THR A 49 19.29 -5.81 -3.44
CA THR A 49 18.91 -6.98 -4.25
C THR A 49 19.99 -7.42 -5.23
N GLY A 50 20.91 -6.54 -5.65
CA GLY A 50 21.84 -6.86 -6.75
C GLY A 50 21.14 -6.99 -8.12
N HIS A 51 19.96 -6.39 -8.28
CA HIS A 51 19.30 -6.24 -9.57
C HIS A 51 19.83 -5.01 -10.33
N GLY A 52 20.12 -5.19 -11.62
CA GLY A 52 20.40 -4.09 -12.54
C GLY A 52 19.11 -3.49 -13.12
N GLU A 53 18.05 -4.29 -13.16
CA GLU A 53 16.75 -4.02 -13.76
C GLU A 53 16.02 -2.85 -13.06
N PRO A 54 15.25 -2.02 -13.79
CA PRO A 54 14.41 -0.99 -13.17
C PRO A 54 13.45 -1.55 -12.12
N TRP A 55 13.07 -0.71 -11.15
CA TRP A 55 12.02 -1.11 -10.20
C TRP A 55 10.71 -1.42 -10.93
N GLY A 56 10.10 -2.55 -10.58
CA GLY A 56 8.92 -3.08 -11.26
C GLY A 56 9.20 -3.92 -12.52
N GLU A 57 10.46 -4.18 -12.85
CA GLU A 57 10.88 -5.13 -13.90
C GLU A 57 11.60 -6.38 -13.35
N PHE A 58 11.67 -6.51 -12.03
CA PHE A 58 12.14 -7.72 -11.36
C PHE A 58 11.23 -8.11 -10.20
N LEU A 59 11.29 -9.39 -9.84
CA LEU A 59 10.67 -9.95 -8.64
C LEU A 59 11.55 -11.07 -8.06
N ASP A 60 11.97 -10.89 -6.81
CA ASP A 60 12.53 -11.97 -6.01
C ASP A 60 11.39 -12.66 -5.26
N VAL A 61 11.24 -13.97 -5.48
CA VAL A 61 10.36 -14.85 -4.72
C VAL A 61 11.15 -15.43 -3.57
N LYS A 62 10.77 -15.12 -2.33
CA LYS A 62 11.48 -15.67 -1.17
C LYS A 62 11.04 -17.10 -0.91
N GLU A 63 12.01 -17.99 -0.78
CA GLU A 63 11.83 -19.36 -0.31
C GLU A 63 12.22 -19.40 1.16
N PHE A 64 11.28 -19.78 2.01
CA PHE A 64 11.43 -19.80 3.46
C PHE A 64 10.88 -21.12 4.02
N PRO A 65 11.43 -21.64 5.13
CA PRO A 65 10.87 -22.80 5.78
C PRO A 65 9.51 -22.46 6.42
N PRO A 66 8.64 -23.47 6.67
CA PRO A 66 7.44 -23.27 7.47
C PRO A 66 7.75 -22.66 8.84
N ILE A 67 6.86 -21.80 9.32
CA ILE A 67 6.91 -21.21 10.65
C ILE A 67 6.58 -22.31 11.66
N THR A 68 7.57 -22.71 12.45
CA THR A 68 7.43 -23.81 13.43
C THR A 68 6.37 -23.53 14.50
N ASP A 69 6.30 -22.29 14.97
CA ASP A 69 5.32 -21.84 15.96
C ASP A 69 4.81 -20.45 15.55
N PRO A 70 3.66 -20.35 14.88
CA PRO A 70 3.06 -19.06 14.51
C PRO A 70 2.39 -18.36 15.71
N SER A 71 2.03 -19.08 16.77
CA SER A 71 1.37 -18.52 17.97
C SER A 71 2.28 -17.59 18.78
N ARG A 72 3.61 -17.68 18.61
CA ARG A 72 4.57 -16.68 19.14
C ARG A 72 4.30 -15.25 18.70
N TYR A 73 3.45 -15.05 17.68
CA TYR A 73 3.05 -13.76 17.15
C TYR A 73 1.66 -13.32 17.64
N ASP A 74 1.02 -14.08 18.51
CA ASP A 74 -0.26 -13.71 19.13
C ASP A 74 -0.15 -12.36 19.84
N GLY A 75 -1.13 -11.48 19.59
CA GLY A 75 -1.15 -10.11 20.11
C GLY A 75 -0.10 -9.18 19.52
N LYS A 76 0.62 -9.59 18.46
CA LYS A 76 1.61 -8.75 17.76
C LYS A 76 1.09 -8.32 16.40
N ALA A 77 1.41 -7.09 16.01
CA ALA A 77 0.99 -6.51 14.75
C ALA A 77 1.92 -6.90 13.59
N LEU A 78 1.40 -7.65 12.63
CA LEU A 78 2.08 -8.13 11.43
C LEU A 78 1.55 -7.39 10.21
N PHE A 79 2.40 -6.59 9.56
CA PHE A 79 2.03 -5.84 8.37
C PHE A 79 2.55 -6.50 7.10
N PHE A 80 1.63 -7.03 6.31
CA PHE A 80 1.88 -7.62 5.00
C PHE A 80 1.84 -6.55 3.92
N GLY A 81 2.84 -6.58 3.06
CA GLY A 81 2.88 -5.73 1.87
C GLY A 81 3.53 -4.37 2.09
N SER A 82 4.47 -4.25 3.04
CA SER A 82 5.12 -2.97 3.34
C SER A 82 6.12 -2.52 2.28
N VAL A 83 6.79 -3.41 1.54
CA VAL A 83 7.77 -3.00 0.51
C VAL A 83 7.56 -3.67 -0.84
N THR A 84 6.49 -4.44 -0.95
CA THR A 84 6.05 -5.13 -2.16
C THR A 84 4.57 -5.44 -1.98
N ASP A 85 3.76 -5.42 -3.03
CA ASP A 85 2.40 -5.91 -2.92
C ASP A 85 2.42 -7.44 -2.77
N CYS A 86 1.94 -7.95 -1.64
CA CYS A 86 1.91 -9.38 -1.36
C CYS A 86 0.90 -10.13 -2.26
N TYR A 87 -0.01 -9.42 -2.93
CA TYR A 87 -0.94 -9.93 -3.94
C TYR A 87 -0.63 -9.45 -5.36
N ASN A 88 0.64 -9.15 -5.64
CA ASN A 88 1.11 -8.89 -7.00
C ASN A 88 0.78 -10.07 -7.95
N PRO A 89 0.78 -9.88 -9.29
CA PRO A 89 0.32 -10.90 -10.24
C PRO A 89 1.00 -12.28 -10.14
N TYR A 90 2.25 -12.35 -9.65
CA TYR A 90 2.98 -13.61 -9.51
C TYR A 90 2.55 -14.43 -8.30
N GLU A 91 1.83 -13.82 -7.34
CA GLU A 91 1.19 -14.55 -6.23
C GLU A 91 0.20 -15.61 -6.76
N LYS A 92 -0.37 -15.45 -7.97
CA LYS A 92 -1.18 -16.48 -8.65
C LYS A 92 -0.40 -17.79 -8.84
N LYS A 93 0.89 -17.69 -9.17
CA LYS A 93 1.77 -18.83 -9.46
C LYS A 93 2.43 -19.36 -8.19
N TYR A 94 2.98 -18.47 -7.36
CA TYR A 94 3.86 -18.87 -6.26
C TYR A 94 3.14 -19.06 -4.93
N GLY A 95 1.98 -18.43 -4.71
CA GLY A 95 1.15 -18.67 -3.53
C GLY A 95 1.82 -18.37 -2.19
N LYS A 96 2.84 -17.49 -2.12
CA LYS A 96 3.64 -17.31 -0.90
C LYS A 96 2.90 -16.55 0.18
N THR A 97 2.07 -15.60 -0.21
CA THR A 97 1.17 -14.92 0.72
C THR A 97 0.11 -15.88 1.21
N ARG A 98 -0.50 -16.67 0.31
CA ARG A 98 -1.46 -17.73 0.68
C ARG A 98 -0.86 -18.74 1.66
N GLU A 99 0.36 -19.19 1.39
CA GLU A 99 1.12 -20.13 2.24
C GLU A 99 1.32 -19.58 3.66
N LEU A 100 1.66 -18.28 3.80
CA LEU A 100 1.81 -17.63 5.10
C LEU A 100 0.46 -17.47 5.81
N LEU A 101 -0.58 -17.02 5.10
CA LEU A 101 -1.89 -16.81 5.71
C LEU A 101 -2.48 -18.12 6.25
N ARG A 102 -2.24 -19.26 5.59
CA ARG A 102 -2.63 -20.59 6.11
C ARG A 102 -1.93 -20.93 7.42
N GLN A 103 -0.68 -20.53 7.59
CA GLN A 103 0.06 -20.78 8.82
C GLN A 103 -0.41 -19.90 9.98
N PHE A 104 -0.99 -18.74 9.70
CA PHE A 104 -1.57 -17.86 10.72
C PHE A 104 -3.07 -18.07 10.96
N ALA A 105 -3.75 -18.90 10.16
CA ALA A 105 -5.15 -19.23 10.39
C ALA A 105 -5.34 -19.84 11.78
N GLY A 106 -6.30 -19.33 12.55
CA GLY A 106 -6.54 -19.75 13.94
C GLY A 106 -5.59 -19.19 15.00
N THR A 107 -4.62 -18.34 14.63
CA THR A 107 -3.78 -17.61 15.60
C THR A 107 -4.46 -16.30 16.05
N LYS A 108 -3.92 -15.68 17.10
CA LYS A 108 -4.35 -14.36 17.59
C LYS A 108 -3.42 -13.23 17.13
N ALA A 109 -2.60 -13.47 16.11
CA ALA A 109 -1.77 -12.44 15.52
C ALA A 109 -2.64 -11.34 14.88
N GLU A 110 -2.26 -10.07 15.06
CA GLU A 110 -2.97 -8.96 14.44
C GLU A 110 -2.42 -8.73 13.02
N ILE A 111 -3.15 -9.16 12.00
CA ILE A 111 -2.69 -9.13 10.61
C ILE A 111 -3.29 -7.93 9.89
N SER A 112 -2.41 -7.08 9.36
CA SER A 112 -2.77 -6.00 8.44
C SER A 112 -2.19 -6.30 7.05
N ILE A 113 -3.03 -6.24 6.02
CA ILE A 113 -2.62 -6.41 4.62
C ILE A 113 -2.84 -5.09 3.88
N SER A 114 -1.86 -4.66 3.09
CA SER A 114 -2.02 -3.55 2.15
C SER A 114 -1.82 -4.04 0.71
N THR A 115 -2.79 -3.76 -0.17
CA THR A 115 -2.73 -4.20 -1.57
C THR A 115 -3.43 -3.23 -2.53
N LYS A 116 -3.08 -3.33 -3.82
CA LYS A 116 -3.75 -2.71 -4.96
C LYS A 116 -4.40 -3.76 -5.88
N SER A 117 -4.53 -5.00 -5.43
CA SER A 117 -4.87 -6.15 -6.26
C SER A 117 -6.16 -6.84 -5.81
N ALA A 118 -7.09 -7.05 -6.73
CA ALA A 118 -8.29 -7.84 -6.48
C ALA A 118 -8.00 -9.35 -6.32
N LEU A 119 -6.76 -9.79 -6.58
CA LEU A 119 -6.33 -11.19 -6.40
C LEU A 119 -6.54 -11.71 -4.97
N ILE A 120 -6.57 -10.81 -3.98
CA ILE A 120 -6.85 -11.16 -2.58
C ILE A 120 -8.14 -11.96 -2.39
N LEU A 121 -9.15 -11.77 -3.26
CA LEU A 121 -10.40 -12.51 -3.19
C LEU A 121 -10.24 -14.03 -3.41
N ARG A 122 -9.16 -14.46 -4.09
CA ARG A 122 -8.82 -15.89 -4.23
C ARG A 122 -8.66 -16.56 -2.86
N ASP A 123 -8.18 -15.79 -1.88
CA ASP A 123 -7.81 -16.30 -0.56
C ASP A 123 -8.89 -16.02 0.50
N LEU A 124 -10.11 -15.65 0.09
CA LEU A 124 -11.24 -15.40 0.99
C LEU A 124 -11.52 -16.59 1.91
N ASP A 125 -11.29 -17.83 1.45
CA ASP A 125 -11.41 -19.06 2.23
C ASP A 125 -10.50 -19.07 3.47
N ILE A 126 -9.30 -18.50 3.36
CA ILE A 126 -8.31 -18.42 4.44
C ILE A 126 -8.49 -17.13 5.25
N LEU A 127 -8.76 -16.00 4.58
CA LEU A 127 -8.90 -14.70 5.23
C LEU A 127 -10.01 -14.71 6.30
N LYS A 128 -11.09 -15.46 6.06
CA LYS A 128 -12.19 -15.65 7.04
C LYS A 128 -11.80 -16.43 8.30
N GLN A 129 -10.64 -17.09 8.30
CA GLN A 129 -10.12 -17.87 9.44
C GLN A 129 -9.12 -17.07 10.29
N ILE A 130 -8.86 -15.81 9.93
CA ILE A 130 -7.97 -14.91 10.66
C ILE A 130 -8.84 -13.97 11.48
N GLU A 131 -8.80 -14.12 12.80
CA GLU A 131 -9.64 -13.38 13.75
C GLU A 131 -9.35 -11.87 13.69
N ASN A 132 -8.09 -11.48 13.80
CA ASN A 132 -7.65 -10.08 13.86
C ASN A 132 -7.12 -9.60 12.52
N LEU A 133 -7.96 -9.61 11.48
CA LEU A 133 -7.59 -9.22 10.12
C LEU A 133 -8.10 -7.81 9.77
N THR A 134 -7.19 -6.97 9.25
CA THR A 134 -7.53 -5.71 8.56
C THR A 134 -6.94 -5.73 7.15
N VAL A 135 -7.77 -5.43 6.14
CA VAL A 135 -7.33 -5.31 4.75
C VAL A 135 -7.48 -3.87 4.29
N SER A 136 -6.38 -3.27 3.85
CA SER A 136 -6.34 -1.94 3.26
C SER A 136 -6.13 -2.02 1.76
N PHE A 137 -6.98 -1.31 1.00
CA PHE A 137 -6.79 -1.15 -0.44
C PHE A 137 -6.23 0.22 -0.74
N SER A 138 -5.14 0.30 -1.52
CA SER A 138 -4.65 1.61 -1.95
C SER A 138 -5.48 2.16 -3.11
N ILE A 139 -6.18 3.25 -2.87
CA ILE A 139 -7.00 3.97 -3.84
C ILE A 139 -6.67 5.45 -3.71
N ASN A 140 -5.83 5.97 -4.60
CA ASN A 140 -5.40 7.37 -4.59
C ASN A 140 -6.01 8.23 -5.70
N THR A 141 -6.89 7.64 -6.50
CA THR A 141 -7.63 8.30 -7.58
C THR A 141 -8.88 7.46 -7.92
N LEU A 142 -9.88 8.11 -8.51
CA LEU A 142 -10.99 7.45 -9.21
C LEU A 142 -10.83 7.52 -10.75
N ASP A 143 -9.79 8.19 -11.23
CA ASP A 143 -9.46 8.32 -12.65
C ASP A 143 -8.53 7.19 -13.11
N GLU A 144 -9.05 6.31 -13.97
CA GLU A 144 -8.30 5.23 -14.61
C GLU A 144 -7.18 5.73 -15.54
N GLY A 145 -7.29 6.94 -16.09
CA GLY A 145 -6.23 7.61 -16.84
C GLY A 145 -5.02 7.84 -15.95
N PHE A 146 -5.22 8.56 -14.84
CA PHE A 146 -4.17 8.76 -13.84
C PHE A 146 -3.62 7.43 -13.29
N ARG A 147 -4.49 6.44 -13.03
CA ARG A 147 -4.05 5.11 -12.60
C ARG A 147 -3.10 4.46 -13.62
N ARG A 148 -3.45 4.47 -14.91
CA ARG A 148 -2.61 3.90 -15.98
C ARG A 148 -1.27 4.61 -16.14
N ASP A 149 -1.23 5.92 -15.91
CA ASP A 149 0.00 6.70 -15.94
C ASP A 149 0.91 6.37 -14.74
N MET A 150 0.32 5.97 -13.60
CA MET A 150 1.04 5.77 -12.35
C MET A 150 1.36 4.34 -11.98
N ASP A 151 0.48 3.37 -12.24
CA ASP A 151 0.64 1.97 -11.84
C ASP A 151 0.04 0.97 -12.85
N ARG A 152 0.36 -0.31 -12.65
CA ARG A 152 -0.13 -1.47 -13.41
C ARG A 152 -0.85 -2.47 -12.51
N ALA A 153 -1.46 -2.00 -11.43
CA ALA A 153 -2.24 -2.85 -10.54
C ALA A 153 -3.68 -3.03 -11.05
N SER A 154 -4.57 -3.62 -10.25
CA SER A 154 -5.98 -3.77 -10.64
C SER A 154 -6.61 -2.41 -10.98
N PRO A 155 -7.56 -2.35 -11.91
CA PRO A 155 -8.47 -1.22 -12.06
C PRO A 155 -9.06 -0.79 -10.71
N ILE A 156 -9.33 0.50 -10.55
CA ILE A 156 -9.88 1.09 -9.32
C ILE A 156 -11.23 0.47 -8.99
N SER A 157 -12.09 0.24 -9.98
CA SER A 157 -13.38 -0.43 -9.78
C SER A 157 -13.19 -1.83 -9.18
N GLU A 158 -12.26 -2.64 -9.71
CA GLU A 158 -11.96 -3.96 -9.15
C GLU A 158 -11.40 -3.89 -7.73
N ARG A 159 -10.65 -2.84 -7.37
CA ARG A 159 -10.19 -2.63 -5.98
C ARG A 159 -11.37 -2.36 -5.05
N ILE A 160 -12.31 -1.51 -5.47
CA ILE A 160 -13.52 -1.17 -4.71
C ILE A 160 -14.44 -2.39 -4.60
N ASP A 161 -14.65 -3.13 -5.68
CA ASP A 161 -15.45 -4.36 -5.70
C ASP A 161 -14.86 -5.42 -4.77
N ALA A 162 -13.54 -5.61 -4.80
CA ALA A 162 -12.86 -6.52 -3.88
C ALA A 162 -13.03 -6.08 -2.42
N MET A 163 -12.90 -4.79 -2.14
CA MET A 163 -13.18 -4.23 -0.82
C MET A 163 -14.61 -4.52 -0.36
N ALA A 164 -15.60 -4.30 -1.24
CA ALA A 164 -17.01 -4.57 -0.94
C ALA A 164 -17.25 -6.05 -0.62
N VAL A 165 -16.64 -6.97 -1.38
CA VAL A 165 -16.76 -8.42 -1.14
C VAL A 165 -16.13 -8.81 0.20
N LEU A 166 -14.96 -8.29 0.55
CA LEU A 166 -14.34 -8.57 1.84
C LEU A 166 -15.18 -8.02 3.00
N ASN A 167 -15.66 -6.77 2.88
CA ASN A 167 -16.50 -6.13 3.89
C ASN A 167 -17.80 -6.92 4.14
N LYS A 168 -18.48 -7.36 3.06
CA LYS A 168 -19.69 -8.21 3.15
C LYS A 168 -19.43 -9.55 3.83
N ASN A 169 -18.19 -10.03 3.84
CA ASN A 169 -17.78 -11.25 4.55
C ASN A 169 -17.29 -11.00 5.99
N GLY A 170 -17.53 -9.81 6.55
CA GLY A 170 -17.17 -9.45 7.91
C GLY A 170 -15.69 -9.13 8.11
N ILE A 171 -14.90 -9.03 7.03
CA ILE A 171 -13.49 -8.65 7.11
C ILE A 171 -13.40 -7.14 7.18
N ARG A 172 -12.68 -6.61 8.19
CA ARG A 172 -12.46 -5.18 8.33
C ARG A 172 -11.66 -4.65 7.15
N THR A 173 -12.22 -3.66 6.47
CA THR A 173 -11.64 -3.01 5.29
C THR A 173 -11.33 -1.55 5.56
N VAL A 174 -10.24 -1.08 4.94
CA VAL A 174 -9.76 0.30 5.02
C VAL A 174 -9.49 0.83 3.62
N THR A 175 -9.90 2.06 3.35
CA THR A 175 -9.46 2.77 2.14
C THR A 175 -8.16 3.50 2.45
N PHE A 176 -7.05 3.04 1.88
CA PHE A 176 -5.76 3.71 2.04
C PHE A 176 -5.54 4.69 0.87
N ILE A 177 -5.80 5.97 1.11
CA ILE A 177 -5.59 7.03 0.14
C ILE A 177 -4.12 7.45 0.21
N SER A 178 -3.28 6.63 -0.44
CA SER A 178 -1.84 6.83 -0.51
C SER A 178 -1.25 6.50 -1.90
N PRO A 179 -0.39 7.39 -2.44
CA PRO A 179 -0.12 8.74 -1.95
C PRO A 179 -1.17 9.75 -2.47
N ILE A 180 -1.49 10.76 -1.67
CA ILE A 180 -2.24 11.93 -2.14
C ILE A 180 -1.34 12.76 -3.06
N PHE A 181 -1.75 12.96 -4.31
CA PHE A 181 -1.10 13.88 -5.25
C PHE A 181 -1.72 15.28 -5.12
N PRO A 182 -0.93 16.33 -4.77
CA PRO A 182 -1.43 17.69 -4.62
C PRO A 182 -2.23 18.20 -5.82
N GLY A 183 -3.45 18.66 -5.60
CA GLY A 183 -4.33 19.16 -6.67
C GLY A 183 -4.85 18.11 -7.67
N ILE A 184 -4.57 16.82 -7.47
CA ILE A 184 -5.03 15.72 -8.34
C ILE A 184 -5.90 14.73 -7.57
N THR A 185 -5.46 14.28 -6.40
CA THR A 185 -6.20 13.32 -5.58
C THR A 185 -7.35 14.02 -4.84
N SER A 186 -8.59 13.68 -5.19
CA SER A 186 -9.78 14.10 -4.42
C SER A 186 -10.10 13.10 -3.32
N VAL A 187 -9.67 13.39 -2.09
CA VAL A 187 -10.01 12.58 -0.90
C VAL A 187 -11.52 12.52 -0.67
N PRO A 188 -12.29 13.63 -0.75
CA PRO A 188 -13.74 13.59 -0.55
C PRO A 188 -14.47 12.65 -1.52
N ASP A 189 -14.09 12.64 -2.79
CA ASP A 189 -14.76 11.80 -3.79
C ASP A 189 -14.42 10.33 -3.63
N ILE A 190 -13.14 10.01 -3.35
CA ILE A 190 -12.73 8.65 -3.01
C ILE A 190 -13.49 8.18 -1.75
N ALA A 191 -13.60 9.04 -0.74
CA ALA A 191 -14.31 8.71 0.48
C ALA A 191 -15.79 8.40 0.23
N ARG A 192 -16.48 9.24 -0.55
CA ARG A 192 -17.87 8.98 -0.95
C ARG A 192 -18.03 7.68 -1.74
N ALA A 193 -17.09 7.36 -2.63
CA ALA A 193 -17.14 6.15 -3.45
C ALA A 193 -16.92 4.85 -2.66
N THR A 194 -16.26 4.92 -1.50
CA THR A 194 -15.94 3.71 -0.71
C THR A 194 -16.61 3.65 0.66
N ARG A 195 -17.41 4.65 1.04
CA ARG A 195 -18.03 4.76 2.38
C ARG A 195 -18.86 3.58 2.80
N ASP A 196 -19.49 2.89 1.85
CA ASP A 196 -20.35 1.72 2.13
C ASP A 196 -19.54 0.42 2.27
N HIS A 197 -18.22 0.48 2.05
CA HIS A 197 -17.35 -0.69 1.95
C HIS A 197 -16.11 -0.61 2.83
N CYS A 198 -15.89 0.47 3.58
CA CYS A 198 -14.81 0.59 4.55
C CYS A 198 -15.25 1.34 5.81
N GLY A 199 -14.69 0.94 6.96
CA GLY A 199 -14.97 1.60 8.24
C GLY A 199 -13.98 2.72 8.59
N GLU A 200 -12.90 2.85 7.83
CA GLU A 200 -11.79 3.76 8.15
C GLU A 200 -11.01 4.14 6.90
N TYR A 201 -10.44 5.35 6.93
CA TYR A 201 -9.58 5.90 5.89
C TYR A 201 -8.19 6.18 6.45
N TRP A 202 -7.16 5.76 5.71
CA TRP A 202 -5.78 6.13 5.99
C TRP A 202 -5.32 7.11 4.91
N LEU A 203 -4.69 8.21 5.32
CA LEU A 203 -4.23 9.26 4.41
C LEU A 203 -2.72 9.36 4.47
N GLU A 204 -2.04 9.41 3.34
CA GLU A 204 -0.59 9.63 3.30
C GLU A 204 -0.23 10.62 2.20
N ASN A 205 0.68 11.55 2.50
CA ASN A 205 1.14 12.53 1.54
C ASN A 205 2.10 11.90 0.52
N LEU A 206 2.12 12.45 -0.69
CA LEU A 206 3.16 12.13 -1.65
C LEU A 206 4.52 12.63 -1.16
N ASN A 207 5.36 11.69 -0.75
CA ASN A 207 6.71 11.96 -0.30
C ASN A 207 7.71 11.72 -1.44
N LEU A 208 8.08 12.77 -2.18
CA LEU A 208 9.01 12.64 -3.31
C LEU A 208 10.46 12.58 -2.84
N ARG A 209 10.99 11.36 -2.70
CA ARG A 209 12.40 11.10 -2.36
C ARG A 209 13.13 10.38 -3.49
N GLY A 210 14.45 10.55 -3.53
CA GLY A 210 15.31 9.78 -4.43
C GLY A 210 14.96 9.95 -5.90
N THR A 211 15.10 8.86 -6.67
CA THR A 211 15.13 8.89 -8.13
C THR A 211 13.76 9.14 -8.77
N TYR A 212 12.66 8.75 -8.13
CA TYR A 212 11.31 8.94 -8.70
C TYR A 212 10.81 10.38 -8.59
N ARG A 213 11.44 11.24 -7.77
CA ARG A 213 11.08 12.65 -7.69
C ARG A 213 11.13 13.32 -9.06
N HIS A 214 12.22 13.11 -9.81
CA HIS A 214 12.38 13.72 -11.12
C HIS A 214 11.30 13.26 -12.10
N THR A 215 11.00 11.96 -12.13
CA THR A 215 9.96 11.40 -12.98
C THR A 215 8.58 11.98 -12.68
N ILE A 216 8.24 12.14 -11.39
CA ILE A 216 6.96 12.75 -11.01
C ILE A 216 6.93 14.24 -11.35
N MET A 217 7.99 15.01 -11.08
CA MET A 217 8.02 16.43 -11.44
C MET A 217 7.86 16.65 -12.96
N GLN A 218 8.54 15.84 -13.78
CA GLN A 218 8.37 15.86 -15.24
C GLN A 218 6.96 15.46 -15.69
N TYR A 219 6.36 14.48 -15.02
CA TYR A 219 4.98 14.11 -15.29
C TYR A 219 4.04 15.29 -15.01
N ILE A 220 4.20 15.98 -13.88
CA ILE A 220 3.40 17.16 -13.54
C ILE A 220 3.60 18.28 -14.55
N GLU A 221 4.85 18.63 -14.88
CA GLU A 221 5.15 19.65 -15.90
C GLU A 221 4.47 19.34 -17.24
N LYS A 222 4.50 18.08 -17.67
CA LYS A 222 3.95 17.67 -18.97
C LYS A 222 2.43 17.55 -19.00
N LYS A 223 1.82 16.99 -17.95
CA LYS A 223 0.39 16.60 -17.92
C LYS A 223 -0.48 17.55 -17.12
N HIS A 224 0.09 18.26 -16.16
CA HIS A 224 -0.60 19.19 -15.26
C HIS A 224 0.24 20.47 -15.07
N PRO A 225 0.60 21.20 -16.14
CA PRO A 225 1.54 22.32 -16.07
C PRO A 225 1.08 23.41 -15.09
N GLY A 226 -0.23 23.63 -14.93
CA GLY A 226 -0.78 24.58 -13.97
C GLY A 226 -0.53 24.21 -12.50
N LEU A 227 -0.24 22.95 -12.19
CA LEU A 227 0.12 22.48 -10.85
C LEU A 227 1.64 22.55 -10.60
N LEU A 228 2.46 22.79 -11.62
CA LEU A 228 3.92 22.79 -11.47
C LEU A 228 4.42 23.76 -10.38
N PRO A 229 3.93 25.02 -10.27
CA PRO A 229 4.35 25.92 -9.20
C PRO A 229 4.06 25.37 -7.80
N LEU A 230 2.90 24.73 -7.60
CA LEU A 230 2.54 24.09 -6.32
C LEU A 230 3.54 22.98 -5.97
N TYR A 231 3.88 22.12 -6.93
CA TYR A 231 4.85 21.06 -6.71
C TYR A 231 6.27 21.59 -6.48
N GLN A 232 6.66 22.69 -7.15
CA GLN A 232 7.92 23.37 -6.90
C GLN A 232 7.98 23.92 -5.47
N GLY A 233 6.93 24.62 -5.02
CA GLY A 233 6.82 25.08 -3.63
C GLY A 233 6.97 23.94 -2.62
N ILE A 234 6.18 22.87 -2.77
CA ILE A 234 6.21 21.74 -1.83
C ILE A 234 7.58 21.03 -1.82
N TYR A 235 8.15 20.72 -2.98
CA TYR A 235 9.29 19.80 -3.05
C TYR A 235 10.66 20.47 -3.24
N GLN A 236 10.71 21.69 -3.81
CA GLN A 236 11.95 22.46 -3.98
C GLN A 236 12.12 23.46 -2.83
N GLU A 237 11.09 24.24 -2.55
CA GLU A 237 11.12 25.29 -1.51
C GLU A 237 10.79 24.74 -0.11
N ARG A 238 10.29 23.49 -0.05
CA ARG A 238 9.88 22.80 1.18
C ARG A 238 8.72 23.49 1.89
N ASP A 239 7.85 24.16 1.14
CA ASP A 239 6.64 24.76 1.67
C ASP A 239 5.68 23.67 2.17
N LYS A 240 5.25 23.81 3.42
CA LYS A 240 4.31 22.89 4.07
C LYS A 240 2.88 23.41 4.08
N SER A 241 2.65 24.65 3.64
CA SER A 241 1.34 25.33 3.68
C SER A 241 0.23 24.47 3.09
N TYR A 242 0.46 23.87 1.92
CA TYR A 242 -0.49 22.98 1.25
C TYR A 242 -0.89 21.80 2.13
N TRP A 243 0.07 21.10 2.73
CA TRP A 243 -0.22 19.91 3.54
C TRP A 243 -0.91 20.26 4.86
N ILE A 244 -0.58 21.42 5.45
CA ILE A 244 -1.24 21.92 6.66
C ILE A 244 -2.70 22.25 6.34
N ALA A 245 -2.93 23.07 5.32
CA ALA A 245 -4.28 23.46 4.89
C ALA A 245 -5.13 22.23 4.51
N LEU A 246 -4.54 21.29 3.76
CA LEU A 246 -5.23 20.05 3.40
C LEU A 246 -5.57 19.21 4.64
N SER A 247 -4.68 19.13 5.64
CA SER A 247 -4.97 18.39 6.88
C SER A 247 -6.19 18.97 7.59
N GLU A 248 -6.25 20.30 7.75
CA GLU A 248 -7.36 21.00 8.39
C GLU A 248 -8.68 20.80 7.62
N GLU A 249 -8.63 20.89 6.29
CA GLU A 249 -9.77 20.64 5.41
C GLU A 249 -10.29 19.20 5.57
N LEU A 250 -9.40 18.21 5.55
CA LEU A 250 -9.78 16.80 5.64
C LEU A 250 -10.30 16.43 7.02
N GLU A 251 -9.78 17.04 8.09
CA GLU A 251 -10.33 16.90 9.43
C GLU A 251 -11.75 17.49 9.53
N ALA A 252 -11.98 18.68 8.96
CA ALA A 252 -13.31 19.27 8.92
C ALA A 252 -14.29 18.43 8.08
N PHE A 253 -13.84 17.92 6.93
CA PHE A 253 -14.59 17.00 6.09
C PHE A 253 -14.96 15.71 6.85
N ALA A 254 -13.99 15.07 7.51
CA ALA A 254 -14.21 13.86 8.29
C ALA A 254 -15.24 14.08 9.41
N ARG A 255 -15.15 15.19 10.14
CA ARG A 255 -16.14 15.57 11.17
C ARG A 255 -17.54 15.75 10.59
N ARG A 256 -17.66 16.45 9.44
CA ARG A 256 -18.95 16.71 8.79
C ARG A 256 -19.61 15.43 8.27
N GLU A 257 -18.84 14.52 7.70
CA GLU A 257 -19.35 13.28 7.11
C GLU A 257 -19.43 12.11 8.10
N GLY A 258 -18.95 12.29 9.33
CA GLY A 258 -18.89 11.22 10.35
C GLY A 258 -17.90 10.11 10.01
N LEU A 259 -16.80 10.42 9.31
CA LEU A 259 -15.82 9.44 8.84
C LEU A 259 -14.64 9.32 9.81
N VAL A 260 -14.13 8.10 9.99
CA VAL A 260 -12.89 7.86 10.74
C VAL A 260 -11.70 7.99 9.78
N MET A 261 -10.95 9.09 9.87
CA MET A 261 -9.75 9.31 9.06
C MET A 261 -8.50 9.37 9.95
N LYS A 262 -7.46 8.61 9.59
CA LYS A 262 -6.12 8.70 10.18
C LYS A 262 -5.17 9.37 9.20
N ASN A 263 -4.63 10.50 9.60
CA ASN A 263 -3.69 11.27 8.79
C ASN A 263 -2.23 10.87 9.09
N TYR A 264 -1.52 10.38 8.07
CA TYR A 264 -0.10 10.00 8.12
C TYR A 264 0.88 10.97 7.42
N PHE A 265 0.50 12.23 7.17
CA PHE A 265 1.34 13.19 6.42
C PHE A 265 2.73 13.41 7.04
N TYR A 266 2.84 13.27 8.37
CA TYR A 266 4.11 13.37 9.08
C TYR A 266 4.23 12.23 10.10
N HIS A 267 4.77 11.10 9.65
CA HIS A 267 5.08 9.92 10.49
C HIS A 267 5.86 10.26 11.77
N GLU A 268 6.63 11.36 11.75
CA GLU A 268 7.42 11.88 12.86
C GLU A 268 6.56 12.40 14.02
N LEU A 269 5.34 12.87 13.72
CA LEU A 269 4.35 13.33 14.68
C LEU A 269 3.46 12.19 15.22
N ILE A 270 3.55 10.99 14.63
CA ILE A 270 2.69 9.83 14.91
C ILE A 270 3.39 8.81 15.82
N ARG A 271 4.67 9.01 16.13
CA ARG A 271 5.33 8.24 17.18
C ARG A 271 4.56 8.47 18.48
N LYS A 272 3.82 7.44 18.92
CA LYS A 272 3.16 7.37 20.21
C LYS A 272 4.15 7.82 21.29
N LYS A 273 3.70 8.75 22.15
CA LYS A 273 4.24 8.90 23.50
C LYS A 273 4.15 7.56 24.23
#